data_AF-A0A420I6L8-F1
#
_entry.id   AF-A0A420I6L8-F1
#
_cell.length_a   1.000
_cell.length_b   1.000
_cell.length_c   1.000
_cell.angle_alpha   90.00
_cell.angle_beta   90.00
_cell.angle_gamma   90.00
#
_symmetry.space_group_name_H-M   'P 1'
#
loop_
_entity.id
_entity.type
_entity.pdbx_description
1 polymer ?
#
loop_
_entity_poly.entity_id
_entity_poly.type
_entity_poly.pdbx_seq_one_letter_code
_entity_poly.pdbx_strand_id
1 'polypeptide(L)'
;MSGDFERIRLWIGRTNPSWITTLEAIFMVLESKSALYSPVTAFTRLSPLPNETMTELAWRIRATNYEIPAEDQERRFCKATLIEHIKDFLPQIWSLMRVESSNANSSEIVEMLVARTEEYMKYNSSASPQLPNISQPHFNMTISDPRTDTQ
;
A
#
# COMPACT_ATOMS: atom_id res chain seq x y z
N MET A 1 -21.89 14.73 15.70
CA MET A 1 -20.74 14.57 16.61
C MET A 1 -20.58 15.72 17.62
N SER A 2 -20.89 16.98 17.30
CA SER A 2 -20.65 18.11 18.23
C SER A 2 -21.35 17.98 19.60
N GLY A 3 -22.63 17.57 19.63
CA GLY A 3 -23.42 17.56 20.86
C GLY A 3 -22.98 16.54 21.93
N ASP A 4 -22.37 15.43 21.55
CA ASP A 4 -21.98 14.37 22.50
C ASP A 4 -20.67 14.71 23.23
N PHE A 5 -19.70 15.31 22.53
CA PHE A 5 -18.48 15.84 23.15
C PHE A 5 -18.73 17.13 23.94
N GLU A 6 -19.73 17.93 23.56
CA GLU A 6 -20.19 19.08 24.36
C GLU A 6 -20.68 18.62 25.74
N ARG A 7 -21.44 17.52 25.79
CA ARG A 7 -21.91 16.93 27.05
C ARG A 7 -20.77 16.42 27.92
N ILE A 8 -19.78 15.75 27.33
CA ILE A 8 -18.56 15.34 28.04
C ILE A 8 -17.85 16.57 28.61
N ARG A 9 -17.68 17.63 27.81
CA ARG A 9 -17.02 18.87 28.25
C ARG A 9 -17.74 19.51 29.43
N LEU A 10 -19.07 19.59 29.38
CA LEU A 10 -19.90 20.11 30.47
C LEU A 10 -19.81 19.24 31.73
N TRP A 11 -19.77 17.92 31.56
CA TRP A 11 -19.62 16.98 32.67
C TRP A 11 -18.24 17.08 33.33
N ILE A 12 -17.15 17.14 32.55
CA ILE A 12 -15.78 17.36 33.06
C ILE A 12 -15.72 18.64 33.88
N GLY A 13 -16.25 19.75 33.35
CA GLY A 13 -16.26 21.03 34.05
C GLY A 13 -17.07 21.05 35.35
N ARG A 14 -18.02 20.13 35.52
CA ARG A 14 -18.86 20.01 36.72
C ARG A 14 -18.35 19.03 37.75
N THR A 15 -17.69 17.97 37.31
CA THR A 15 -17.32 16.82 38.17
C THR A 15 -15.83 16.70 38.43
N ASN A 16 -15.00 17.43 37.67
CA ASN A 16 -13.53 17.40 37.71
C ASN A 16 -12.97 15.97 37.81
N PRO A 17 -13.32 15.10 36.85
CA PRO A 17 -12.91 13.69 36.86
C PRO A 17 -11.40 13.55 36.69
N SER A 18 -10.87 12.38 37.07
CA SER A 18 -9.48 12.05 36.74
C SER A 18 -9.27 12.00 35.22
N TRP A 19 -8.01 12.12 34.79
CA TRP A 19 -7.68 12.00 33.37
C TRP A 19 -8.07 10.63 32.79
N ILE A 20 -7.98 9.56 33.59
CA ILE A 20 -8.39 8.21 33.19
C ILE A 20 -9.89 8.17 32.90
N THR A 21 -10.71 8.65 33.84
CA THR A 21 -12.17 8.69 33.71
C THR A 21 -12.62 9.61 32.57
N THR A 22 -11.84 10.64 32.27
CA THR A 22 -12.06 11.51 31.11
C THR A 22 -11.87 10.75 29.80
N LEU A 23 -10.79 9.97 29.68
CA LEU A 23 -10.54 9.15 28.50
C LEU A 23 -11.61 8.06 28.34
N GLU A 24 -12.02 7.40 29.43
CA GLU A 24 -13.11 6.43 29.42
C GLU A 24 -14.41 7.04 28.86
N ALA A 25 -14.80 8.23 29.32
CA ALA A 25 -15.99 8.91 28.80
C ALA A 25 -15.88 9.23 27.30
N ILE A 26 -14.71 9.68 26.85
CA ILE A 26 -14.42 9.92 25.42
C ILE A 26 -14.54 8.62 24.61
N PHE A 27 -13.93 7.53 25.09
CA PHE A 27 -13.98 6.24 24.42
C PHE A 27 -15.40 5.68 24.37
N MET A 28 -16.19 5.79 25.44
CA MET A 28 -17.59 5.38 25.45
C MET A 28 -18.42 6.14 24.39
N VAL A 29 -18.20 7.44 24.23
CA VAL A 29 -18.88 8.20 23.15
C VAL A 29 -18.43 7.73 21.78
N LEU A 30 -17.13 7.53 21.57
CA LEU A 30 -16.61 7.02 20.30
C LEU A 30 -17.15 5.61 20.00
N GLU A 31 -17.25 4.73 20.99
CA GLU A 31 -17.79 3.38 20.88
C GLU A 31 -19.30 3.40 20.57
N SER A 32 -20.08 4.22 21.29
CA SER A 32 -21.52 4.36 21.09
C SER A 32 -21.92 4.81 19.68
N LYS A 33 -20.99 5.44 18.96
CA LYS A 33 -21.16 5.91 17.58
C LYS A 33 -20.52 4.99 16.55
N SER A 34 -20.05 3.81 16.95
CA SER A 34 -19.26 2.89 16.13
C SER A 34 -18.04 3.57 15.48
N ALA A 35 -17.56 4.66 16.06
CA ALA A 35 -16.46 5.45 15.52
C ALA A 35 -15.10 4.82 15.81
N LEU A 36 -15.02 3.92 16.81
CA LEU A 36 -13.83 3.11 17.10
C LEU A 36 -13.61 1.96 16.11
N TYR A 37 -14.68 1.51 15.44
CA TYR A 37 -14.67 0.40 14.49
C TYR A 37 -15.29 0.80 13.15
N SER A 38 -15.03 2.04 12.72
CA SER A 38 -15.49 2.50 11.41
C SER A 38 -14.63 1.89 10.29
N PRO A 39 -15.17 1.77 9.06
CA PRO A 39 -14.38 1.39 7.88
C PRO A 39 -13.13 2.25 7.68
N VAL A 40 -13.21 3.55 8.01
CA VAL A 40 -12.05 4.46 7.99
C VAL A 40 -10.97 4.04 8.99
N THR A 41 -11.36 3.61 10.19
CA THR A 41 -10.42 3.13 11.21
C THR A 41 -9.79 1.80 10.81
N ALA A 42 -10.57 0.90 10.18
CA ALA A 42 -10.05 -0.35 9.63
C ALA A 42 -9.03 -0.08 8.50
N PHE A 43 -9.36 0.84 7.59
CA PHE A 43 -8.50 1.25 6.48
C PHE A 43 -7.19 1.89 6.95
N THR A 44 -7.24 2.80 7.91
CA THR A 44 -6.02 3.44 8.46
C THR A 44 -5.09 2.47 9.15
N ARG A 45 -5.61 1.39 9.74
CA ARG A 45 -4.82 0.33 10.39
C ARG A 45 -4.34 -0.76 9.43
N LEU A 46 -4.65 -0.64 8.14
CA LEU A 46 -4.22 -1.59 7.13
C LEU A 46 -2.69 -1.67 7.11
N SER A 47 -2.19 -2.89 7.24
CA SER A 47 -0.78 -3.22 7.13
C SER A 47 -0.64 -4.56 6.39
N PRO A 48 0.49 -4.81 5.70
CA PRO A 48 0.71 -6.07 5.00
C PRO A 48 0.66 -7.28 5.95
N LEU A 49 0.05 -8.36 5.51
CA LEU A 49 0.05 -9.63 6.25
C LEU A 49 1.37 -10.38 6.02
N PRO A 50 1.79 -11.27 6.94
CA PRO A 50 2.94 -12.14 6.72
C PRO A 50 2.74 -12.99 5.46
N ASN A 51 3.70 -12.94 4.54
CA ASN A 51 3.69 -13.64 3.24
C ASN A 51 2.63 -13.18 2.23
N GLU A 52 2.01 -12.02 2.45
CA GLU A 52 1.11 -11.42 1.47
C GLU A 52 1.88 -11.00 0.22
N THR A 53 1.39 -11.40 -0.95
CA THR A 53 1.94 -10.95 -2.23
C THR A 53 1.53 -9.50 -2.52
N MET A 54 2.27 -8.81 -3.39
CA MET A 54 1.93 -7.43 -3.76
C MET A 54 0.52 -7.34 -4.38
N THR A 55 0.13 -8.34 -5.19
CA THR A 55 -1.20 -8.41 -5.81
C THR A 55 -2.30 -8.56 -4.76
N GLU A 56 -2.14 -9.48 -3.80
CA GLU A 56 -3.09 -9.66 -2.70
C GLU A 56 -3.23 -8.38 -1.86
N LEU A 57 -2.12 -7.73 -1.54
CA LEU A 57 -2.13 -6.45 -0.82
C LEU A 57 -2.85 -5.36 -1.61
N ALA A 58 -2.59 -5.22 -2.90
CA ALA A 58 -3.26 -4.22 -3.76
C ALA A 58 -4.78 -4.44 -3.80
N TRP A 59 -5.22 -5.70 -3.94
CA TRP A 59 -6.64 -6.07 -3.89
C TRP A 59 -7.27 -5.80 -2.52
N ARG A 60 -6.55 -6.02 -1.42
CA ARG A 60 -7.03 -5.73 -0.06
C ARG A 60 -7.13 -4.23 0.21
N ILE A 61 -6.17 -3.43 -0.26
CA ILE A 61 -6.25 -1.96 -0.22
C ILE A 61 -7.48 -1.49 -1.01
N ARG A 62 -7.73 -2.05 -2.19
CA ARG A 62 -8.93 -1.75 -2.99
C ARG A 62 -10.21 -2.10 -2.23
N ALA A 63 -10.31 -3.32 -1.70
CA ALA A 63 -11.50 -3.78 -0.98
C ALA A 63 -11.81 -2.90 0.23
N THR A 64 -10.82 -2.64 1.07
CA THR A 64 -10.99 -1.81 2.28
C THR A 64 -11.28 -0.33 1.97
N ASN A 65 -10.73 0.22 0.87
CA ASN A 65 -11.11 1.56 0.42
C ASN A 65 -12.59 1.63 0.01
N TYR A 66 -13.12 0.60 -0.66
CA TYR A 66 -14.53 0.55 -1.07
C TYR A 66 -15.51 0.29 0.09
N GLU A 67 -15.03 -0.20 1.24
CA GLU A 67 -15.85 -0.27 2.47
C GLU A 67 -16.06 1.10 3.12
N ILE A 68 -15.23 2.09 2.80
CA ILE A 68 -15.39 3.47 3.27
C ILE A 68 -16.58 4.11 2.53
N PRO A 69 -17.49 4.84 3.23
CA PRO A 69 -18.52 5.61 2.57
C PRO A 69 -17.94 6.54 1.48
N ALA A 70 -18.58 6.63 0.31
CA ALA A 70 -18.06 7.39 -0.82
C ALA A 70 -17.77 8.87 -0.50
N GLU A 71 -18.60 9.47 0.36
CA GLU A 71 -18.42 10.83 0.90
C GLU A 71 -17.14 11.01 1.74
N ASP A 72 -16.66 9.93 2.34
CA ASP A 72 -15.47 9.91 3.19
C ASP A 72 -14.21 9.53 2.43
N GLN A 73 -14.30 8.77 1.33
CA GLN A 73 -13.16 8.38 0.49
C GLN A 73 -12.39 9.61 -0.02
N GLU A 74 -13.10 10.63 -0.51
CA GLU A 74 -12.49 11.84 -1.06
C GLU A 74 -12.07 12.87 0.00
N ARG A 75 -12.30 12.58 1.29
CA ARG A 75 -11.76 13.44 2.34
C ARG A 75 -10.24 13.37 2.31
N ARG A 76 -9.60 14.53 2.48
CA ARG A 76 -8.13 14.66 2.45
C ARG A 76 -7.42 13.61 3.28
N PHE A 77 -7.96 13.28 4.46
CA PHE A 77 -7.38 12.28 5.35
C PHE A 77 -7.39 10.87 4.75
N CYS A 78 -8.53 10.39 4.23
CA CYS A 78 -8.65 9.06 3.64
C CYS A 78 -7.78 8.93 2.38
N LYS A 79 -7.83 9.94 1.52
CA LYS A 79 -7.00 9.98 0.30
C LYS A 79 -5.50 10.04 0.61
N ALA A 80 -5.09 10.81 1.61
CA ALA A 80 -3.69 10.85 2.05
C ALA A 80 -3.25 9.49 2.60
N THR A 81 -4.08 8.86 3.44
CA THR A 81 -3.83 7.52 3.99
C THR A 81 -3.67 6.48 2.88
N LEU A 82 -4.54 6.51 1.86
CA LEU A 82 -4.42 5.63 0.69
C LEU A 82 -3.06 5.79 -0.01
N ILE A 83 -2.65 7.03 -0.26
CA ILE A 83 -1.38 7.33 -0.92
C ILE A 83 -0.20 6.88 -0.05
N GLU A 84 -0.26 7.08 1.27
CA GLU A 84 0.76 6.63 2.22
C GLU A 84 0.89 5.10 2.22
N HIS A 85 -0.22 4.36 2.32
CA HIS A 85 -0.20 2.90 2.22
C HIS A 85 0.45 2.40 0.93
N ILE A 86 0.13 3.02 -0.21
CA ILE A 86 0.73 2.64 -1.50
C ILE A 86 2.24 2.95 -1.51
N LYS A 87 2.66 4.11 -1.00
CA LYS A 87 4.08 4.49 -0.93
C LYS A 87 4.88 3.58 -0.02
N ASP A 88 4.33 3.27 1.15
CA ASP A 88 5.05 2.56 2.20
C ASP A 88 5.15 1.06 1.88
N PHE A 89 4.07 0.47 1.35
CA PHE A 89 4.01 -0.97 1.14
C PHE A 89 4.24 -1.40 -0.32
N LEU A 90 3.97 -0.53 -1.29
CA LEU A 90 4.11 -0.82 -2.73
C LEU A 90 4.91 0.29 -3.46
N PRO A 91 6.11 0.67 -2.98
CA PRO A 91 6.86 1.82 -3.51
C PRO A 91 7.20 1.72 -5.00
N GLN A 92 7.42 0.50 -5.49
CA GLN A 92 7.72 0.25 -6.91
C GLN A 92 6.51 0.56 -7.79
N ILE A 93 5.31 0.17 -7.34
CA ILE A 93 4.06 0.44 -8.03
C ILE A 93 3.73 1.93 -7.95
N TRP A 94 3.93 2.56 -6.79
CA TRP A 94 3.79 4.00 -6.64
C TRP A 94 4.59 4.77 -7.69
N SER A 95 5.85 4.38 -7.91
CA SER A 95 6.71 5.02 -8.91
C SER A 95 6.14 4.96 -10.33
N LEU A 96 5.40 3.89 -10.67
CA LEU A 96 4.80 3.72 -12.00
C LEU A 96 3.53 4.57 -12.16
N MET A 97 2.77 4.79 -11.10
CA MET A 97 1.47 5.46 -11.15
C MET A 97 1.45 6.92 -10.66
N ARG A 98 2.56 7.42 -10.08
CA ARG A 98 2.63 8.73 -9.43
C ARG A 98 2.17 9.90 -10.31
N VAL A 99 2.51 9.89 -11.61
CA VAL A 99 2.18 11.00 -12.51
C VAL A 99 0.68 11.00 -12.83
N GLU A 100 0.13 9.83 -13.14
CA GLU A 100 -1.28 9.65 -13.49
C GLU A 100 -2.21 9.86 -12.27
N SER A 101 -1.72 9.56 -11.06
CA SER A 101 -2.49 9.69 -9.82
C SER A 101 -2.62 11.12 -9.27
N SER A 102 -1.92 12.12 -9.82
CA SER A 102 -1.85 13.47 -9.21
C SER A 102 -3.22 14.16 -9.10
N ASN A 103 -4.09 13.94 -10.07
CA ASN A 103 -5.43 14.53 -10.14
C ASN A 103 -6.55 13.49 -10.00
N ALA A 104 -6.19 12.22 -9.81
CA ALA A 104 -7.13 11.12 -9.74
C ALA A 104 -7.90 11.13 -8.42
N ASN A 105 -9.17 10.71 -8.43
CA ASN A 105 -9.93 10.44 -7.21
C ASN A 105 -9.47 9.11 -6.55
N SER A 106 -9.93 8.82 -5.34
CA SER A 106 -9.47 7.66 -4.57
C SER A 106 -9.83 6.35 -5.26
N SER A 107 -10.99 6.28 -5.92
CA SER A 107 -11.40 5.10 -6.69
C SER A 107 -10.49 4.86 -7.92
N GLU A 108 -10.16 5.90 -8.67
CA GLU A 108 -9.21 5.82 -9.79
C GLU A 108 -7.82 5.40 -9.33
N ILE A 109 -7.36 5.91 -8.18
CA ILE A 109 -6.07 5.52 -7.60
C ILE A 109 -6.06 4.02 -7.25
N VAL A 110 -7.10 3.48 -6.61
CA VAL A 110 -7.12 2.05 -6.24
C VAL A 110 -7.24 1.13 -7.46
N GLU A 111 -8.00 1.52 -8.49
CA GLU A 111 -8.08 0.72 -9.72
C GLU A 111 -6.75 0.73 -10.47
N MET A 112 -6.10 1.89 -10.53
CA MET A 112 -4.76 2.03 -11.12
C MET A 112 -3.72 1.23 -10.33
N LEU A 113 -3.80 1.23 -9.00
CA LEU A 113 -2.92 0.41 -8.15
C LEU A 113 -3.01 -1.07 -8.52
N VAL A 114 -4.23 -1.61 -8.61
CA VAL A 114 -4.44 -3.02 -8.96
C VAL A 114 -3.91 -3.32 -10.36
N ALA A 115 -4.29 -2.53 -11.36
CA ALA A 115 -3.87 -2.73 -12.75
C ALA A 115 -2.33 -2.71 -12.91
N ARG A 116 -1.67 -1.72 -12.28
CA ARG A 116 -0.19 -1.61 -12.33
C ARG A 116 0.50 -2.72 -11.57
N THR A 117 -0.08 -3.19 -10.48
CA THR A 117 0.48 -4.31 -9.71
C THR A 117 0.41 -5.61 -10.51
N GLU A 118 -0.71 -5.89 -11.17
CA GLU A 118 -0.87 -7.08 -12.02
C GLU A 118 0.07 -7.05 -13.23
N GLU A 119 0.17 -5.89 -13.88
CA GLU A 119 1.11 -5.66 -14.98
C GLU A 119 2.56 -5.92 -14.53
N TYR A 120 2.97 -5.33 -13.41
CA TYR A 120 4.30 -5.49 -12.84
C TYR A 120 4.64 -6.96 -12.51
N MET A 121 3.72 -7.68 -11.88
CA MET A 121 3.92 -9.09 -11.54
C MET A 121 4.00 -9.98 -12.78
N LYS A 122 3.21 -9.68 -13.83
CA LYS A 122 3.27 -10.41 -15.09
C LYS A 122 4.62 -10.24 -15.77
N TYR A 123 5.16 -9.02 -15.81
CA TYR A 123 6.49 -8.77 -16.38
C TYR A 123 7.60 -9.46 -15.57
N ASN A 124 7.57 -9.38 -14.24
CA ASN A 124 8.60 -10.03 -13.42
C ASN A 124 8.53 -11.56 -13.45
N SER A 125 7.34 -12.14 -13.58
CA SER A 125 7.18 -13.59 -13.71
C SER A 125 7.66 -14.11 -15.07
N SER A 126 7.47 -13.32 -16.12
CA SER A 126 7.95 -13.64 -17.48
C SER A 126 9.43 -13.29 -17.71
N ALA A 127 9.99 -12.41 -16.88
CA ALA A 127 11.41 -12.04 -16.87
C ALA A 127 12.31 -12.98 -16.06
N SER A 128 11.84 -14.18 -15.69
CA SER A 128 12.74 -15.29 -15.33
C SER A 128 13.13 -16.05 -16.60
N PRO A 129 14.20 -15.68 -17.32
CA PRO A 129 14.76 -16.56 -18.32
C PRO A 129 15.27 -17.80 -17.57
N GLN A 130 14.72 -18.97 -17.88
CA GLN A 130 15.54 -20.17 -17.82
C GLN A 130 16.69 -19.91 -18.79
N LEU A 131 17.85 -19.56 -18.25
CA LEU A 131 19.08 -19.58 -19.02
C LEU A 131 19.17 -20.99 -19.62
N PRO A 132 19.22 -21.13 -20.95
CA PRO A 132 19.59 -22.41 -21.52
C PRO A 132 20.95 -22.76 -20.91
N ASN A 133 21.09 -24.01 -20.46
CA ASN A 133 22.37 -24.56 -20.02
C ASN A 133 23.32 -24.56 -21.24
N ILE A 134 23.93 -23.41 -21.53
CA ILE A 134 24.95 -23.28 -22.56
C ILE A 134 26.23 -23.76 -21.91
N SER A 135 26.50 -25.05 -22.08
CA SER A 135 27.84 -25.62 -21.98
C SER A 135 28.84 -24.64 -22.59
N GLN A 136 29.88 -24.31 -21.82
CA GLN A 136 30.93 -23.38 -22.23
C GLN A 136 31.43 -23.67 -23.66
N PRO A 137 31.64 -22.65 -24.50
CA PRO A 137 32.36 -22.87 -25.74
C PRO A 137 33.82 -23.14 -25.40
N HIS A 138 34.27 -24.36 -25.67
CA HIS A 138 35.69 -24.68 -25.77
C HIS A 138 36.29 -23.85 -26.90
N PHE A 139 37.03 -22.79 -26.55
CA PHE A 139 37.91 -22.14 -27.51
C PHE A 139 39.09 -23.08 -27.81
N ASN A 140 38.97 -23.89 -28.86
CA ASN A 140 40.13 -24.54 -29.48
C ASN A 140 40.92 -23.45 -30.21
N MET A 141 41.90 -22.88 -29.52
CA MET A 141 42.87 -21.96 -30.10
C MET A 141 43.96 -22.80 -30.79
N THR A 142 43.76 -23.13 -32.06
CA THR A 142 44.82 -23.69 -32.90
C THR A 142 45.74 -22.54 -33.31
N ILE A 143 46.88 -22.40 -32.63
CA ILE A 143 47.94 -21.49 -33.05
C ILE A 143 48.65 -22.17 -34.23
N SER A 144 48.40 -21.67 -35.44
CA SER A 144 49.22 -21.98 -36.60
C SER A 144 50.51 -21.16 -36.51
N ASP A 145 51.62 -21.85 -36.32
CA ASP A 145 52.96 -21.28 -36.27
C ASP A 145 53.48 -20.98 -37.69
N PRO A 146 53.82 -19.72 -38.05
CA PRO A 146 54.41 -19.42 -39.34
C PRO A 146 55.87 -19.00 -39.14
N ARG A 147 56.81 -19.96 -39.29
CA ARG A 147 58.18 -19.72 -39.81
C ARG A 147 59.04 -20.98 -39.75
N THR A 148 59.28 -21.56 -40.92
CA THR A 148 60.62 -22.02 -41.29
C THR A 148 60.70 -22.04 -42.81
N ASP A 149 61.16 -20.93 -43.38
CA ASP A 149 61.76 -20.90 -44.71
C ASP A 149 63.27 -20.77 -44.55
N THR A 150 63.99 -21.64 -45.27
CA THR A 150 65.41 -21.58 -45.69
C THR A 150 66.48 -21.61 -44.58
N GLN A 151 67.49 -22.49 -44.62
CA GLN A 151 68.30 -22.93 -45.75
C GLN A 151 68.97 -24.28 -45.45
#